data_AF-A0A0F9A6M4-F1
#
_entry.id   AF-A0A0F9A6M4-F1
#
_cell.length_a   1.000
_cell.length_b   1.000
_cell.length_c   1.000
_cell.angle_alpha   90.00
_cell.angle_beta   90.00
_cell.angle_gamma   90.00
#
_symmetry.space_group_name_H-M   'P 1'
#
loop_
_entity.id
_entity.type
_entity.pdbx_description
1 polymer ?
#
loop_
_entity_poly.entity_id
_entity_poly.type
_entity_poly.pdbx_seq_one_letter_code
_entity_poly.pdbx_strand_id
1 'polypeptide(L)'
;GVRSNVFTIYKNGNLVTDGDISGADITASDNFIASLGAEGTPSYTFTGLEDTGMYAPDANSLGFTINGSQVLVINPTETVIVGNLEPFDDNTLDLGHPGWRWRNLFLSDDASIGGDISCVDITASGTITDGTATILGGNILTIGTLGAGASSVTHTGDGRKNTAYITLTAEALTVGASATLGVGLLVYNLPAGNITITNCFLSVALAGVTILDDTPEFGVGTVIASGTVSDLGTPATFENIMIGAAMTDTNGTVDIRQVATVLNVLTGGAHTVHVNFADIWGANTDAVAAITGLLRIDYVFNEA
;
A
#
# COMPACT_ATOMS: atom_id res chain seq x y z
N GLY A 1 -70.31 -45.37 -26.06
CA GLY A 1 -70.38 -44.63 -24.80
C GLY A 1 -69.10 -44.88 -24.04
N VAL A 2 -68.31 -43.83 -23.78
CA VAL A 2 -67.08 -43.94 -22.99
C VAL A 2 -67.49 -44.14 -21.53
N ARG A 3 -67.17 -45.30 -20.94
CA ARG A 3 -67.42 -45.54 -19.52
C ARG A 3 -66.25 -44.95 -18.74
N SER A 4 -66.52 -43.95 -17.91
CA SER A 4 -65.56 -43.51 -16.90
C SER A 4 -65.48 -44.59 -15.82
N ASN A 5 -64.30 -45.20 -15.65
CA ASN A 5 -64.05 -46.16 -14.58
C ASN A 5 -63.46 -45.39 -13.40
N VAL A 6 -64.30 -44.75 -12.60
CA VAL A 6 -63.86 -44.15 -11.33
C VAL A 6 -63.73 -45.26 -10.30
N PHE A 7 -62.50 -45.49 -9.81
CA PHE A 7 -62.21 -46.39 -8.70
C PHE A 7 -61.84 -45.57 -7.48
N THR A 8 -62.71 -45.57 -6.46
CA THR A 8 -62.49 -44.83 -5.21
C THR A 8 -62.10 -45.79 -4.09
N ILE A 9 -61.01 -45.48 -3.40
CA ILE A 9 -60.57 -46.22 -2.21
C ILE A 9 -60.84 -45.38 -0.97
N TYR A 10 -61.64 -45.89 -0.04
CA TYR A 10 -61.82 -45.32 1.30
C TYR A 10 -61.04 -46.18 2.30
N LYS A 11 -60.06 -45.60 2.98
CA LYS A 11 -59.26 -46.32 3.99
C LYS A 11 -58.92 -45.38 5.16
N ASN A 12 -58.90 -45.94 6.36
CA ASN A 12 -58.36 -45.28 7.54
C ASN A 12 -56.91 -45.75 7.73
N GLY A 13 -55.96 -45.00 7.17
CA GLY A 13 -54.53 -45.31 7.23
C GLY A 13 -53.78 -45.15 5.90
N ASN A 14 -52.60 -45.76 5.81
CA ASN A 14 -51.68 -45.61 4.67
C ASN A 14 -52.19 -46.33 3.42
N LEU A 15 -51.92 -45.77 2.24
CA LEU A 15 -52.09 -46.48 0.96
C LEU A 15 -50.70 -47.02 0.67
N VAL A 16 -50.56 -48.30 0.46
CA VAL A 16 -49.29 -48.86 -0.01
C VAL A 16 -49.53 -49.35 -1.42
N THR A 17 -48.80 -48.79 -2.37
CA THR A 17 -48.77 -49.26 -3.76
C THR A 17 -47.43 -49.95 -3.98
N ASP A 18 -47.46 -51.11 -4.63
CA ASP A 18 -46.25 -51.76 -5.13
C ASP A 18 -46.03 -51.24 -6.56
N GLY A 19 -45.46 -50.03 -6.65
CA GLY A 19 -45.21 -49.32 -7.90
C GLY A 19 -45.77 -47.91 -7.94
N ASP A 20 -45.76 -47.34 -9.14
CA ASP A 20 -46.03 -45.94 -9.40
C ASP A 20 -47.49 -45.57 -9.15
N ILE A 21 -47.68 -44.41 -8.52
CA ILE A 21 -48.96 -43.71 -8.56
C ILE A 21 -48.84 -42.70 -9.71
N SER A 22 -49.51 -42.97 -10.82
CA SER A 22 -49.57 -42.04 -11.96
C SER A 22 -50.97 -41.46 -12.10
N GLY A 23 -51.05 -40.16 -12.34
CA GLY A 23 -52.28 -39.44 -12.54
C GLY A 23 -51.98 -38.08 -13.16
N ALA A 24 -52.95 -37.52 -13.88
CA ALA A 24 -52.85 -36.13 -14.32
C ALA A 24 -52.73 -35.19 -13.11
N ASP A 25 -53.47 -35.51 -12.04
CA ASP A 25 -53.41 -34.84 -10.75
C ASP A 25 -53.19 -35.87 -9.64
N ILE A 26 -52.28 -35.58 -8.73
CA ILE A 26 -52.10 -36.30 -7.46
C ILE A 26 -52.19 -35.25 -6.35
N THR A 27 -53.22 -35.35 -5.52
CA THR A 27 -53.50 -34.36 -4.47
C THR A 27 -53.41 -35.01 -3.10
N ALA A 28 -52.57 -34.46 -2.22
CA ALA A 28 -52.60 -34.75 -0.79
C ALA A 28 -53.52 -33.73 -0.10
N SER A 29 -54.34 -34.18 0.85
CA SER A 29 -55.13 -33.26 1.68
C SER A 29 -54.28 -32.41 2.60
N ASP A 30 -53.12 -32.94 3.00
CA ASP A 30 -52.13 -32.31 3.85
C ASP A 30 -50.77 -32.24 3.12
N ASN A 31 -49.72 -32.86 3.68
CA ASN A 31 -48.36 -32.78 3.16
C ASN A 31 -47.99 -33.98 2.28
N PHE A 32 -47.12 -33.73 1.29
CA PHE A 32 -46.26 -34.77 0.74
C PHE A 32 -45.04 -34.94 1.65
N ILE A 33 -44.84 -36.14 2.18
CA ILE A 33 -43.73 -36.47 3.08
C ILE A 33 -42.82 -37.43 2.34
N ALA A 34 -41.55 -37.06 2.20
CA ALA A 34 -40.50 -37.91 1.65
C ALA A 34 -39.54 -38.36 2.76
N SER A 35 -38.75 -39.40 2.49
CA SER A 35 -37.60 -39.75 3.32
C SER A 35 -36.56 -38.62 3.30
N LEU A 36 -35.55 -38.67 4.17
CA LEU A 36 -34.48 -37.66 4.18
C LEU A 36 -33.68 -37.66 2.87
N GLY A 37 -33.39 -38.83 2.30
CA GLY A 37 -32.56 -38.96 1.10
C GLY A 37 -31.09 -38.66 1.40
N ALA A 38 -30.26 -38.64 0.35
CA ALA A 38 -28.86 -38.25 0.42
C ALA A 38 -28.41 -37.58 -0.87
N GLU A 39 -27.20 -37.02 -0.89
CA GLU A 39 -26.63 -36.33 -2.05
C GLU A 39 -26.61 -37.20 -3.32
N GLY A 40 -26.24 -38.48 -3.20
CA GLY A 40 -26.27 -39.44 -4.31
C GLY A 40 -27.60 -40.15 -4.53
N THR A 41 -28.57 -39.96 -3.63
CA THR A 41 -29.91 -40.58 -3.69
C THR A 41 -30.97 -39.63 -3.12
N PRO A 42 -31.24 -38.49 -3.78
CA PRO A 42 -32.21 -37.53 -3.29
C PRO A 42 -33.62 -38.12 -3.27
N SER A 43 -34.46 -37.64 -2.35
CA SER A 43 -35.81 -38.18 -2.17
C SER A 43 -36.80 -37.74 -3.24
N TYR A 44 -36.53 -36.60 -3.87
CA TYR A 44 -37.24 -36.12 -5.04
C TYR A 44 -36.28 -36.10 -6.22
N THR A 45 -36.50 -36.98 -7.18
CA THR A 45 -35.67 -37.18 -8.38
C THR A 45 -36.47 -37.04 -9.65
N PHE A 46 -35.79 -37.09 -10.79
CA PHE A 46 -36.39 -37.16 -12.11
C PHE A 46 -36.04 -38.49 -12.77
N THR A 47 -36.93 -39.03 -13.59
CA THR A 47 -36.68 -40.28 -14.32
C THR A 47 -35.42 -40.15 -15.18
N GLY A 48 -34.45 -41.05 -14.99
CA GLY A 48 -33.17 -41.03 -15.70
C GLY A 48 -32.13 -40.06 -15.13
N LEU A 49 -32.44 -39.37 -14.04
CA LEU A 49 -31.55 -38.49 -13.28
C LEU A 49 -31.73 -38.75 -11.78
N GLU A 50 -31.55 -40.01 -11.37
CA GLU A 50 -31.79 -40.48 -10.00
C GLU A 50 -30.85 -39.86 -8.96
N ASP A 51 -29.81 -39.16 -9.40
CA ASP A 51 -28.82 -38.45 -8.59
C ASP A 51 -28.97 -36.91 -8.66
N THR A 52 -30.04 -36.43 -9.31
CA THR A 52 -30.36 -35.00 -9.45
C THR A 52 -31.71 -34.73 -8.82
N GLY A 53 -31.76 -33.80 -7.87
CA GLY A 53 -32.96 -33.65 -7.07
C GLY A 53 -32.86 -32.83 -5.79
N MET A 54 -33.84 -33.03 -4.92
CA MET A 54 -33.92 -32.42 -3.59
C MET A 54 -33.94 -33.48 -2.50
N TYR A 55 -33.26 -33.19 -1.38
CA TYR A 55 -33.17 -34.06 -0.22
C TYR A 55 -33.05 -33.23 1.07
N ALA A 56 -33.26 -33.84 2.22
CA ALA A 56 -33.05 -33.24 3.53
C ALA A 56 -31.76 -33.84 4.14
N PRO A 57 -30.59 -33.16 4.03
CA PRO A 57 -29.32 -33.68 4.52
C PRO A 57 -29.33 -33.92 6.04
N ASP A 58 -30.05 -33.08 6.77
CA ASP A 58 -30.19 -33.08 8.22
C ASP A 58 -31.58 -32.55 8.63
N ALA A 59 -31.87 -32.55 9.93
CA ALA A 59 -33.03 -31.87 10.45
C ALA A 59 -33.00 -30.37 10.11
N ASN A 60 -34.13 -29.84 9.62
CA ASN A 60 -34.33 -28.43 9.26
C ASN A 60 -33.45 -27.91 8.11
N SER A 61 -32.93 -28.79 7.26
CA SER A 61 -32.15 -28.38 6.09
C SER A 61 -32.75 -28.94 4.80
N LEU A 62 -32.65 -28.16 3.73
CA LEU A 62 -33.02 -28.58 2.37
C LEU A 62 -31.78 -28.49 1.49
N GLY A 63 -31.42 -29.61 0.88
CA GLY A 63 -30.30 -29.74 -0.05
C GLY A 63 -30.79 -29.96 -1.48
N PHE A 64 -30.04 -29.40 -2.43
CA PHE A 64 -30.18 -29.64 -3.85
C PHE A 64 -28.92 -30.33 -4.36
N THR A 65 -29.10 -31.36 -5.17
CA THR A 65 -28.00 -32.14 -5.76
C THR A 65 -28.18 -32.24 -7.27
N ILE A 66 -27.07 -32.22 -8.00
CA ILE A 66 -27.02 -32.42 -9.45
C ILE A 66 -25.92 -33.44 -9.71
N ASN A 67 -26.24 -34.50 -10.45
CA ASN A 67 -25.29 -35.57 -10.79
C ASN A 67 -24.56 -36.14 -9.53
N GLY A 68 -25.31 -36.28 -8.44
CA GLY A 68 -24.80 -36.81 -7.17
C GLY A 68 -23.87 -35.88 -6.40
N SER A 69 -23.87 -34.57 -6.71
CA SER A 69 -23.10 -33.54 -6.01
C SER A 69 -23.99 -32.42 -5.47
N GLN A 70 -23.84 -32.08 -4.19
CA GLN A 70 -24.55 -31.00 -3.54
C GLN A 70 -24.16 -29.66 -4.16
N VAL A 71 -25.14 -28.84 -4.54
CA VAL A 71 -24.91 -27.51 -5.15
C VAL A 71 -25.47 -26.37 -4.30
N LEU A 72 -26.47 -26.64 -3.46
CA LEU A 72 -27.13 -25.65 -2.61
C LEU A 72 -27.65 -26.32 -1.33
N VAL A 73 -27.42 -25.68 -0.18
CA VAL A 73 -28.06 -26.03 1.08
C VAL A 73 -28.67 -24.80 1.71
N ILE A 74 -29.91 -24.94 2.17
CA ILE A 74 -30.63 -23.92 2.92
C ILE A 74 -30.93 -24.48 4.30
N ASN A 75 -30.54 -23.75 5.34
CA ASN A 75 -30.84 -24.08 6.74
C ASN A 75 -31.41 -22.84 7.45
N PRO A 76 -31.80 -22.91 8.75
CA PRO A 76 -32.45 -21.79 9.43
C PRO A 76 -31.58 -20.55 9.61
N THR A 77 -30.27 -20.65 9.41
CA THR A 77 -29.30 -19.58 9.68
C THR A 77 -28.58 -19.06 8.44
N GLU A 78 -28.45 -19.87 7.41
CA GLU A 78 -27.67 -19.54 6.22
C GLU A 78 -28.15 -20.28 4.97
N THR A 79 -27.71 -19.77 3.82
CA THR A 79 -27.77 -20.43 2.53
C THR A 79 -26.34 -20.60 2.04
N VAL A 80 -25.96 -21.84 1.77
CA VAL A 80 -24.62 -22.21 1.32
C VAL A 80 -24.70 -22.63 -0.14
N ILE A 81 -23.97 -21.93 -0.99
CA ILE A 81 -23.73 -22.34 -2.37
C ILE A 81 -22.44 -23.14 -2.38
N VAL A 82 -22.48 -24.36 -2.93
CA VAL A 82 -21.31 -25.22 -3.03
C VAL A 82 -20.67 -24.98 -4.39
N GLY A 83 -19.53 -24.29 -4.40
CA GLY A 83 -18.82 -23.88 -5.61
C GLY A 83 -18.88 -22.36 -5.83
N ASN A 84 -18.71 -21.95 -7.08
CA ASN A 84 -18.70 -20.53 -7.46
C ASN A 84 -20.14 -20.00 -7.61
N LEU A 85 -20.36 -18.74 -7.23
CA LEU A 85 -21.53 -17.99 -7.65
C LEU A 85 -21.16 -17.20 -8.92
N GLU A 86 -21.53 -17.74 -10.07
CA GLU A 86 -21.24 -17.13 -11.38
C GLU A 86 -22.51 -16.53 -12.00
N PRO A 87 -22.48 -15.28 -12.48
CA PRO A 87 -23.57 -14.74 -13.28
C PRO A 87 -23.61 -15.47 -14.63
N PHE A 88 -24.80 -15.62 -15.22
CA PHE A 88 -24.93 -16.30 -16.51
C PHE A 88 -24.41 -15.47 -17.69
N ASP A 89 -24.32 -14.14 -17.52
CA ASP A 89 -23.78 -13.19 -18.49
C ASP A 89 -22.81 -12.21 -17.82
N ASP A 90 -21.74 -11.84 -18.52
CA ASP A 90 -20.77 -10.86 -18.05
C ASP A 90 -21.38 -9.45 -17.96
N ASN A 91 -20.95 -8.68 -16.96
CA ASN A 91 -21.34 -7.27 -16.74
C ASN A 91 -22.86 -7.01 -16.79
N THR A 92 -23.69 -7.96 -16.35
CA THR A 92 -25.16 -7.88 -16.46
C THR A 92 -25.89 -7.88 -15.12
N LEU A 93 -25.34 -8.53 -14.09
CA LEU A 93 -25.99 -8.68 -12.78
C LEU A 93 -25.32 -7.81 -11.71
N ASP A 94 -26.14 -7.18 -10.88
CA ASP A 94 -25.69 -6.40 -9.72
C ASP A 94 -25.60 -7.26 -8.45
N LEU A 95 -24.63 -6.94 -7.59
CA LEU A 95 -24.59 -7.41 -6.21
C LEU A 95 -25.20 -6.35 -5.27
N GLY A 96 -26.54 -6.33 -5.19
CA GLY A 96 -27.31 -5.36 -4.41
C GLY A 96 -27.97 -4.28 -5.26
N HIS A 97 -28.47 -3.23 -4.63
CA HIS A 97 -29.15 -2.09 -5.27
C HIS A 97 -28.99 -0.83 -4.39
N PRO A 98 -29.12 0.41 -4.88
CA PRO A 98 -28.98 1.62 -4.06
C PRO A 98 -29.87 1.66 -2.79
N GLY A 99 -31.04 1.03 -2.85
CA GLY A 99 -31.94 0.88 -1.69
C GLY A 99 -31.62 -0.32 -0.78
N TRP A 100 -30.83 -1.28 -1.25
CA TRP A 100 -30.57 -2.58 -0.61
C TRP A 100 -29.11 -2.95 -0.79
N ARG A 101 -28.28 -2.45 0.13
CA ARG A 101 -26.82 -2.63 0.09
C ARG A 101 -26.43 -3.78 1.00
N TRP A 102 -25.39 -4.50 0.60
CA TRP A 102 -24.71 -5.43 1.49
C TRP A 102 -24.08 -4.64 2.65
N ARG A 103 -24.30 -5.12 3.87
CA ARG A 103 -23.73 -4.47 5.06
C ARG A 103 -22.22 -4.64 5.10
N ASN A 104 -21.74 -5.85 4.80
CA ASN A 104 -20.34 -6.23 4.83
C ASN A 104 -20.05 -7.18 3.65
N LEU A 105 -18.82 -7.14 3.15
CA LEU A 105 -18.24 -8.13 2.24
C LEU A 105 -16.92 -8.60 2.84
N PHE A 106 -16.77 -9.91 3.04
CA PHE A 106 -15.55 -10.52 3.56
C PHE A 106 -14.99 -11.46 2.51
N LEU A 107 -13.72 -11.26 2.15
CA LEU A 107 -13.00 -12.03 1.14
C LEU A 107 -11.72 -12.57 1.79
N SER A 108 -11.31 -13.81 1.46
CA SER A 108 -10.09 -14.41 2.00
C SER A 108 -8.82 -13.88 1.33
N ASP A 109 -8.92 -13.58 0.04
CA ASP A 109 -7.80 -13.21 -0.82
C ASP A 109 -8.11 -11.87 -1.52
N ASP A 110 -8.01 -11.83 -2.85
CA ASP A 110 -8.06 -10.61 -3.62
C ASP A 110 -9.49 -10.23 -4.06
N ALA A 111 -9.74 -8.92 -4.15
CA ALA A 111 -10.90 -8.34 -4.83
C ALA A 111 -10.43 -7.70 -6.15
N SER A 112 -10.95 -8.18 -7.29
CA SER A 112 -10.74 -7.54 -8.58
C SER A 112 -11.98 -6.76 -8.99
N ILE A 113 -11.85 -5.45 -9.21
CA ILE A 113 -12.94 -4.56 -9.61
C ILE A 113 -12.52 -3.89 -10.91
N GLY A 114 -13.26 -4.15 -12.00
CA GLY A 114 -12.94 -3.63 -13.33
C GLY A 114 -13.24 -2.14 -13.54
N GLY A 115 -13.92 -1.50 -12.58
CA GLY A 115 -14.27 -0.08 -12.61
C GLY A 115 -13.84 0.66 -11.34
N ASP A 116 -14.61 1.69 -10.98
CA ASP A 116 -14.26 2.56 -9.86
C ASP A 116 -14.63 1.93 -8.50
N ILE A 117 -13.76 2.13 -7.51
CA ILE A 117 -14.08 1.90 -6.10
C ILE A 117 -14.46 3.23 -5.47
N SER A 118 -15.77 3.44 -5.25
CA SER A 118 -16.28 4.62 -4.53
C SER A 118 -16.47 4.32 -3.05
N CYS A 119 -15.49 4.69 -2.23
CA CYS A 119 -15.52 4.53 -0.77
C CYS A 119 -15.21 5.86 -0.06
N VAL A 120 -15.73 6.01 1.17
CA VAL A 120 -15.43 7.18 2.02
C VAL A 120 -14.03 7.06 2.62
N ASP A 121 -13.73 5.88 3.17
CA ASP A 121 -12.47 5.59 3.83
C ASP A 121 -11.83 4.33 3.24
N ILE A 122 -10.53 4.40 2.97
CA ILE A 122 -9.69 3.23 2.65
C ILE A 122 -8.69 3.08 3.79
N THR A 123 -8.80 1.98 4.54
CA THR A 123 -7.76 1.58 5.50
C THR A 123 -6.93 0.48 4.88
N ALA A 124 -5.70 0.78 4.47
CA ALA A 124 -4.74 -0.20 3.98
C ALA A 124 -3.61 -0.38 5.02
N SER A 125 -3.35 -1.63 5.43
CA SER A 125 -2.16 -1.98 6.22
C SER A 125 -0.92 -2.21 5.35
N GLY A 126 -1.11 -2.37 4.03
CA GLY A 126 -0.06 -2.52 3.03
C GLY A 126 0.07 -1.29 2.12
N THR A 127 0.77 -1.47 1.01
CA THR A 127 0.98 -0.43 0.00
C THR A 127 -0.24 -0.27 -0.91
N ILE A 128 -0.71 0.96 -1.09
CA ILE A 128 -1.60 1.30 -2.20
C ILE A 128 -0.68 1.61 -3.39
N THR A 129 -0.49 0.63 -4.27
CA THR A 129 0.28 0.83 -5.50
C THR A 129 -0.67 1.29 -6.57
N ASP A 130 -0.36 2.42 -7.16
CA ASP A 130 -1.18 3.01 -8.17
C ASP A 130 -0.29 3.33 -9.38
N GLY A 131 -0.64 2.72 -10.52
CA GLY A 131 0.15 2.84 -11.74
C GLY A 131 0.04 4.21 -12.39
N THR A 132 -1.00 5.00 -12.10
CA THR A 132 -1.31 6.25 -12.82
C THR A 132 -2.16 7.29 -12.09
N ALA A 133 -2.76 6.97 -10.94
CA ALA A 133 -3.79 7.82 -10.36
C ALA A 133 -3.24 9.13 -9.82
N THR A 134 -4.12 10.10 -10.00
CA THR A 134 -4.06 11.40 -9.39
C THR A 134 -4.86 11.28 -8.11
N ILE A 135 -4.22 11.23 -6.94
CA ILE A 135 -4.98 11.34 -5.67
C ILE A 135 -5.37 12.82 -5.53
N LEU A 136 -6.50 13.19 -6.11
CA LEU A 136 -6.98 14.58 -6.12
C LEU A 136 -7.52 14.96 -4.73
N GLY A 137 -6.86 15.90 -4.05
CA GLY A 137 -7.30 16.41 -2.75
C GLY A 137 -7.00 15.50 -1.55
N GLY A 138 -6.35 14.35 -1.78
CA GLY A 138 -5.66 13.64 -0.70
C GLY A 138 -4.42 14.43 -0.30
N ASN A 139 -4.03 14.33 0.97
CA ASN A 139 -2.76 14.87 1.43
C ASN A 139 -1.60 14.00 0.89
N ILE A 140 -1.45 13.93 -0.44
CA ILE A 140 -0.27 13.34 -1.04
C ILE A 140 0.86 14.25 -0.61
N LEU A 141 1.69 13.73 0.29
CA LEU A 141 2.92 14.37 0.68
C LEU A 141 3.75 14.50 -0.61
N THR A 142 3.72 15.67 -1.24
CA THR A 142 4.60 15.98 -2.37
C THR A 142 5.98 16.12 -1.76
N ILE A 143 6.68 15.00 -1.66
CA ILE A 143 7.97 14.89 -0.98
C ILE A 143 9.10 15.07 -1.95
N GLY A 144 10.20 15.60 -1.44
CA GLY A 144 11.45 15.54 -2.15
C GLY A 144 11.97 14.11 -2.25
N THR A 145 12.96 13.90 -3.11
CA THR A 145 13.56 12.59 -3.39
C THR A 145 14.97 12.48 -2.80
N LEU A 146 15.41 11.25 -2.55
CA LEU A 146 16.75 10.96 -2.05
C LEU A 146 17.82 11.41 -3.05
N GLY A 147 18.88 12.06 -2.56
CA GLY A 147 20.06 12.37 -3.35
C GLY A 147 21.02 11.16 -3.46
N ALA A 148 21.87 11.14 -4.48
CA ALA A 148 22.77 10.01 -4.75
C ALA A 148 23.84 9.78 -3.66
N GLY A 149 24.12 10.77 -2.82
CA GLY A 149 25.07 10.70 -1.72
C GLY A 149 24.42 10.45 -0.36
N ALA A 150 23.29 9.76 -0.30
CA ALA A 150 22.60 9.41 0.94
C ALA A 150 21.98 8.02 0.88
N SER A 151 21.84 7.35 2.03
CA SER A 151 21.38 5.96 2.10
C SER A 151 19.86 5.83 2.13
N SER A 152 19.17 6.78 2.79
CA SER A 152 17.71 6.78 2.90
C SER A 152 17.16 8.16 3.24
N VAL A 153 15.87 8.36 2.90
CA VAL A 153 15.09 9.51 3.37
C VAL A 153 13.75 9.03 3.91
N THR A 154 13.33 9.58 5.04
CA THR A 154 11.96 9.46 5.54
C THR A 154 11.34 10.83 5.72
N HIS A 155 10.02 10.92 5.52
CA HIS A 155 9.29 12.17 5.62
C HIS A 155 8.20 12.09 6.68
N THR A 156 8.01 13.18 7.39
CA THR A 156 6.84 13.42 8.24
C THR A 156 6.24 14.77 7.86
N GLY A 157 4.93 14.95 8.03
CA GLY A 157 4.30 16.22 7.70
C GLY A 157 2.83 16.10 7.36
N ASP A 158 2.26 17.25 7.01
CA ASP A 158 0.86 17.43 6.63
C ASP A 158 0.69 17.91 5.18
N GLY A 159 1.66 17.65 4.31
CA GLY A 159 1.66 18.12 2.93
C GLY A 159 2.17 19.55 2.78
N ARG A 160 1.83 20.44 3.73
CA ARG A 160 2.31 21.82 3.73
C ARG A 160 3.60 21.97 4.50
N LYS A 161 3.65 21.52 5.75
CA LYS A 161 4.82 21.53 6.63
C LYS A 161 5.39 20.14 6.67
N ASN A 162 6.63 20.01 6.23
CA ASN A 162 7.26 18.73 6.01
C ASN A 162 8.64 18.72 6.67
N THR A 163 9.01 17.57 7.20
CA THR A 163 10.35 17.29 7.70
C THR A 163 10.91 16.12 6.91
N ALA A 164 12.07 16.31 6.30
CA ALA A 164 12.85 15.23 5.71
C ALA A 164 13.98 14.82 6.67
N TYR A 165 14.09 13.52 6.94
CA TYR A 165 15.20 12.91 7.68
C TYR A 165 16.05 12.09 6.71
N ILE A 166 17.26 12.57 6.43
CA ILE A 166 18.18 11.98 5.47
C ILE A 166 19.32 11.31 6.22
N THR A 167 19.49 10.00 6.00
CA THR A 167 20.52 9.19 6.68
C THR A 167 21.73 9.01 5.78
N LEU A 168 22.93 9.17 6.35
CA LEU A 168 24.22 8.96 5.69
C LEU A 168 24.93 7.78 6.38
N THR A 169 25.27 6.73 5.63
CA THR A 169 25.89 5.51 6.19
C THR A 169 27.20 5.23 5.48
N ALA A 170 28.29 5.81 6.00
CA ALA A 170 29.62 5.72 5.41
C ALA A 170 29.67 6.12 3.93
N GLU A 171 29.00 7.22 3.59
CA GLU A 171 28.95 7.76 2.23
C GLU A 171 30.35 8.27 1.83
N ALA A 172 30.81 7.89 0.64
CA ALA A 172 32.14 8.20 0.16
C ALA A 172 32.26 9.67 -0.28
N LEU A 173 33.22 10.40 0.29
CA LEU A 173 33.57 11.78 -0.07
C LEU A 173 34.99 11.81 -0.63
N THR A 174 35.16 12.11 -1.91
CA THR A 174 36.49 12.18 -2.54
C THR A 174 37.12 13.54 -2.30
N VAL A 175 38.08 13.63 -1.37
CA VAL A 175 38.70 14.91 -0.93
C VAL A 175 40.01 15.26 -1.62
N GLY A 176 40.65 14.31 -2.32
CA GLY A 176 41.96 14.52 -2.96
C GLY A 176 43.13 14.59 -1.96
N ALA A 177 44.36 14.34 -2.42
CA ALA A 177 45.56 14.35 -1.56
C ALA A 177 46.32 15.68 -1.69
N SER A 178 46.71 16.29 -0.56
CA SER A 178 47.49 17.54 -0.52
C SER A 178 46.85 18.70 -1.30
N ALA A 179 45.54 18.84 -1.21
CA ALA A 179 44.80 19.77 -2.04
C ALA A 179 43.88 20.65 -1.19
N THR A 180 43.86 21.94 -1.51
CA THR A 180 42.81 22.85 -1.05
C THR A 180 41.57 22.58 -1.90
N LEU A 181 40.57 21.90 -1.35
CA LEU A 181 39.40 21.47 -2.11
C LEU A 181 38.10 21.60 -1.32
N GLY A 182 37.10 22.19 -1.97
CA GLY A 182 35.70 22.07 -1.57
C GLY A 182 35.09 20.85 -2.24
N VAL A 183 34.29 20.10 -1.49
CA VAL A 183 33.65 18.88 -1.96
C VAL A 183 32.25 18.79 -1.35
N GLY A 184 31.30 18.15 -2.04
CA GLY A 184 29.95 18.00 -1.51
C GLY A 184 29.24 16.76 -2.01
N LEU A 185 28.26 16.30 -1.24
CA LEU A 185 27.37 15.20 -1.59
C LEU A 185 25.97 15.74 -1.83
N LEU A 186 25.37 15.41 -2.96
CA LEU A 186 23.94 15.59 -3.18
C LEU A 186 23.18 14.59 -2.30
N VAL A 187 22.58 15.07 -1.21
CA VAL A 187 21.92 14.20 -0.22
C VAL A 187 20.40 14.21 -0.37
N TYR A 188 19.83 15.24 -0.98
CA TYR A 188 18.38 15.37 -1.11
C TYR A 188 17.99 16.29 -2.27
N ASN A 189 16.90 15.98 -2.96
CA ASN A 189 16.22 16.90 -3.87
C ASN A 189 14.92 17.32 -3.20
N LEU A 190 14.78 18.59 -2.84
CA LEU A 190 13.54 19.20 -2.39
C LEU A 190 12.42 19.02 -3.44
N PRO A 191 11.16 18.96 -3.01
CA PRO A 191 10.05 18.84 -3.95
C PRO A 191 9.92 20.10 -4.82
N ALA A 192 9.47 19.93 -6.06
CA ALA A 192 9.21 21.04 -6.95
C ALA A 192 8.18 22.02 -6.37
N GLY A 193 8.35 23.31 -6.64
CA GLY A 193 7.45 24.38 -6.19
C GLY A 193 8.18 25.50 -5.47
N ASN A 194 7.41 26.43 -4.90
CA ASN A 194 7.96 27.46 -4.03
C ASN A 194 7.96 26.96 -2.60
N ILE A 195 9.13 26.84 -1.99
CA ILE A 195 9.29 26.29 -0.64
C ILE A 195 10.13 27.22 0.23
N THR A 196 9.86 27.19 1.53
CA THR A 196 10.68 27.87 2.54
C THR A 196 11.29 26.83 3.45
N ILE A 197 12.62 26.75 3.48
CA ILE A 197 13.33 25.97 4.51
C ILE A 197 13.35 26.81 5.78
N THR A 198 12.84 26.24 6.88
CA THR A 198 12.66 26.94 8.16
C THR A 198 13.67 26.51 9.23
N ASN A 199 14.24 25.32 9.10
CA ASN A 199 15.19 24.78 10.06
C ASN A 199 16.04 23.70 9.40
N CYS A 200 17.31 23.65 9.77
CA CYS A 200 18.25 22.63 9.35
C CYS A 200 19.01 22.12 10.57
N PHE A 201 19.07 20.80 10.73
CA PHE A 201 19.85 20.12 11.75
C PHE A 201 20.78 19.12 11.05
N LEU A 202 22.06 19.16 11.36
CA LEU A 202 23.05 18.25 10.83
C LEU A 202 23.83 17.64 11.99
N SER A 203 23.87 16.31 12.02
CA SER A 203 24.68 15.51 12.91
C SER A 203 25.58 14.67 12.03
N VAL A 204 26.86 15.02 11.91
CA VAL A 204 27.75 14.42 10.92
C VAL A 204 29.11 14.08 11.52
N ALA A 205 29.63 12.91 11.14
CA ALA A 205 30.97 12.47 11.42
C ALA A 205 31.71 12.28 10.09
N LEU A 206 32.96 12.75 10.06
CA LEU A 206 33.89 12.55 8.96
C LEU A 206 35.02 11.63 9.44
N ALA A 207 35.31 10.57 8.69
CA ALA A 207 36.35 9.61 9.02
C ALA A 207 37.21 9.26 7.80
N GLY A 208 38.40 8.73 8.04
CA GLY A 208 39.26 8.15 6.99
C GLY A 208 40.16 9.15 6.27
N VAL A 209 40.26 10.40 6.74
CA VAL A 209 41.13 11.43 6.16
C VAL A 209 41.99 12.12 7.21
N THR A 210 43.17 12.57 6.80
CA THR A 210 44.09 13.35 7.65
C THR A 210 44.11 14.81 7.19
N ILE A 211 44.25 15.72 8.15
CA ILE A 211 44.24 17.18 7.95
C ILE A 211 45.61 17.75 8.36
N LEU A 212 46.06 18.83 7.73
CA LEU A 212 47.45 19.29 7.87
C LEU A 212 47.68 20.23 9.04
N ASP A 213 46.78 21.18 9.34
CA ASP A 213 46.99 22.17 10.42
C ASP A 213 45.70 22.81 10.95
N ASP A 214 44.57 22.69 10.25
CA ASP A 214 43.24 23.17 10.61
C ASP A 214 42.20 22.04 10.63
N THR A 215 41.00 22.34 11.13
CA THR A 215 39.87 21.40 11.10
C THR A 215 38.96 21.69 9.91
N PRO A 216 38.47 20.65 9.19
CA PRO A 216 37.61 20.87 8.05
C PRO A 216 36.38 21.66 8.43
N GLU A 217 35.89 22.48 7.52
CA GLU A 217 34.59 23.09 7.65
C GLU A 217 33.52 22.21 7.02
N PHE A 218 32.32 22.22 7.59
CA PHE A 218 31.15 21.57 7.03
C PHE A 218 29.94 22.47 7.08
N GLY A 219 29.09 22.37 6.04
CA GLY A 219 27.89 23.18 5.90
C GLY A 219 26.83 22.50 5.03
N VAL A 220 25.68 23.17 4.89
CA VAL A 220 24.57 22.71 4.06
C VAL A 220 24.14 23.83 3.13
N GLY A 221 23.97 23.50 1.85
CA GLY A 221 23.48 24.47 0.89
C GLY A 221 22.89 23.86 -0.37
N THR A 222 22.38 24.72 -1.25
CA THR A 222 21.77 24.31 -2.51
C THR A 222 22.76 24.18 -3.66
N VAL A 223 24.02 24.57 -3.45
CA VAL A 223 25.11 24.49 -4.42
C VAL A 223 26.19 23.56 -3.87
N ILE A 224 26.71 22.69 -4.72
CA ILE A 224 27.81 21.79 -4.39
C ILE A 224 29.13 22.57 -4.29
N ALA A 225 29.87 22.36 -3.20
CA ALA A 225 31.25 22.84 -3.11
C ALA A 225 32.13 22.02 -4.07
N SER A 226 32.91 22.71 -4.90
CA SER A 226 33.82 22.07 -5.85
C SER A 226 34.99 22.98 -6.19
N GLY A 227 36.15 22.38 -6.52
CA GLY A 227 37.35 23.11 -6.90
C GLY A 227 38.13 23.65 -5.70
N THR A 228 39.00 24.64 -5.93
CA THR A 228 39.92 25.17 -4.91
C THR A 228 39.21 26.03 -3.88
N VAL A 229 38.73 25.41 -2.81
CA VAL A 229 38.01 26.05 -1.70
C VAL A 229 38.60 25.52 -0.39
N SER A 230 39.09 26.41 0.46
CA SER A 230 39.60 26.08 1.81
C SER A 230 38.60 26.40 2.92
N ASP A 231 37.62 27.24 2.64
CA ASP A 231 36.64 27.79 3.57
C ASP A 231 35.31 27.90 2.82
N LEU A 232 34.25 27.33 3.39
CA LEU A 232 32.94 27.29 2.74
C LEU A 232 32.21 28.64 2.76
N GLY A 233 32.65 29.57 3.61
CA GLY A 233 32.11 30.93 3.74
C GLY A 233 32.37 31.82 2.51
N THR A 234 33.31 31.46 1.62
CA THR A 234 33.55 32.21 0.38
C THR A 234 33.80 31.29 -0.84
N PRO A 235 32.93 31.31 -1.87
CA PRO A 235 31.73 32.14 -2.05
C PRO A 235 30.54 31.69 -1.19
N ALA A 236 29.75 32.66 -0.70
CA ALA A 236 28.59 32.46 0.20
C ALA A 236 27.43 31.62 -0.36
N THR A 237 27.59 31.01 -1.55
CA THR A 237 26.55 30.21 -2.22
C THR A 237 26.55 28.75 -1.80
N PHE A 238 27.65 28.23 -1.24
CA PHE A 238 27.73 26.82 -0.81
C PHE A 238 26.97 26.53 0.49
N GLU A 239 26.63 27.58 1.26
CA GLU A 239 26.12 27.45 2.63
C GLU A 239 24.91 28.34 2.90
N ASN A 240 23.97 28.35 1.95
CA ASN A 240 22.76 29.16 2.06
C ASN A 240 21.66 28.52 2.93
N ILE A 241 21.83 27.28 3.41
CA ILE A 241 20.88 26.62 4.33
C ILE A 241 21.45 26.63 5.75
N MET A 242 22.69 26.17 5.92
CA MET A 242 23.44 26.17 7.17
C MET A 242 24.87 26.62 6.89
N ILE A 243 25.26 27.72 7.55
CA ILE A 243 26.61 28.29 7.50
C ILE A 243 27.62 27.28 8.08
N GLY A 244 28.81 27.32 7.51
CA GLY A 244 29.94 26.47 7.81
C GLY A 244 30.34 26.54 9.26
N ALA A 245 30.71 25.39 9.78
CA ALA A 245 31.34 25.27 11.06
C ALA A 245 32.56 24.38 10.95
N ALA A 246 33.61 24.73 11.69
CA ALA A 246 34.73 23.84 11.92
C ALA A 246 34.25 22.54 12.60
N MET A 247 34.70 21.41 12.07
CA MET A 247 34.61 20.09 12.71
C MET A 247 35.56 20.03 13.90
N THR A 248 35.29 19.13 14.84
CA THR A 248 36.18 18.88 15.98
C THR A 248 37.39 18.05 15.55
N ASP A 249 37.17 17.03 14.73
CA ASP A 249 38.21 16.16 14.19
C ASP A 249 37.74 15.43 12.91
N THR A 250 38.60 14.57 12.35
CA THR A 250 38.30 13.68 11.22
C THR A 250 38.43 12.19 11.58
N ASN A 251 38.25 11.85 12.86
CA ASN A 251 38.38 10.47 13.37
C ASN A 251 37.04 9.74 13.50
N GLY A 252 35.96 10.33 12.99
CA GLY A 252 34.60 9.81 13.13
C GLY A 252 33.84 10.33 14.34
N THR A 253 34.36 11.33 15.07
CA THR A 253 33.56 12.04 16.08
C THR A 253 32.40 12.75 15.41
N VAL A 254 31.22 12.67 16.02
CA VAL A 254 30.01 13.33 15.52
C VAL A 254 30.01 14.79 15.98
N ASP A 255 29.99 15.70 15.01
CA ASP A 255 29.69 17.11 15.22
C ASP A 255 28.21 17.39 14.93
N ILE A 256 27.59 18.20 15.80
CA ILE A 256 26.17 18.55 15.71
C ILE A 256 26.02 20.05 15.53
N ARG A 257 25.22 20.44 14.55
CA ARG A 257 24.81 21.82 14.30
C ARG A 257 23.32 21.89 14.01
N GLN A 258 22.71 22.98 14.46
CA GLN A 258 21.34 23.31 14.13
C GLN A 258 21.23 24.81 13.89
N VAL A 259 20.48 25.18 12.87
CA VAL A 259 20.18 26.57 12.55
C VAL A 259 18.71 26.72 12.22
N ALA A 260 18.09 27.73 12.83
CA ALA A 260 16.84 28.27 12.32
C ALA A 260 17.19 29.13 11.11
N THR A 261 16.73 28.74 9.93
CA THR A 261 17.05 29.42 8.67
C THR A 261 15.75 29.84 7.99
N VAL A 262 15.81 30.82 7.11
CA VAL A 262 14.69 31.18 6.23
C VAL A 262 15.26 31.28 4.83
N LEU A 263 15.27 30.14 4.13
CA LEU A 263 15.68 30.09 2.73
C LEU A 263 14.47 29.82 1.85
N ASN A 264 14.14 30.79 1.00
CA ASN A 264 13.12 30.63 -0.02
C ASN A 264 13.74 30.01 -1.28
N VAL A 265 13.33 28.79 -1.62
CA VAL A 265 13.67 28.14 -2.88
C VAL A 265 12.46 28.27 -3.80
N LEU A 266 12.57 29.20 -4.75
CA LEU A 266 11.51 29.45 -5.72
C LEU A 266 11.35 28.27 -6.70
N THR A 267 10.24 28.22 -7.43
CA THR A 267 9.95 27.14 -8.39
C THR A 267 11.06 26.92 -9.42
N GLY A 268 11.71 27.99 -9.90
CA GLY A 268 12.85 27.90 -10.83
C GLY A 268 14.23 27.81 -10.16
N GLY A 269 14.27 27.72 -8.83
CA GLY A 269 15.50 27.65 -8.04
C GLY A 269 16.16 26.27 -8.07
N ALA A 270 17.36 26.17 -7.51
CA ALA A 270 18.01 24.89 -7.29
C ALA A 270 17.36 24.17 -6.09
N HIS A 271 16.66 23.07 -6.38
CA HIS A 271 16.01 22.22 -5.38
C HIS A 271 16.93 21.12 -4.85
N THR A 272 18.22 21.14 -5.18
CA THR A 272 19.19 20.20 -4.62
C THR A 272 19.65 20.66 -3.26
N VAL A 273 19.93 19.73 -2.35
CA VAL A 273 20.58 19.98 -1.06
C VAL A 273 21.84 19.16 -0.98
N HIS A 274 22.93 19.84 -0.65
CA HIS A 274 24.25 19.27 -0.51
C HIS A 274 24.76 19.42 0.92
N VAL A 275 25.43 18.38 1.40
CA VAL A 275 26.34 18.51 2.55
C VAL A 275 27.73 18.77 1.99
N ASN A 276 28.28 19.94 2.30
CA ASN A 276 29.54 20.42 1.76
C ASN A 276 30.63 20.37 2.83
N PHE A 277 31.86 20.13 2.40
CA PHE A 277 33.07 20.20 3.20
C PHE A 277 34.14 21.01 2.45
N ALA A 278 34.97 21.75 3.17
CA ALA A 278 36.18 22.36 2.61
C ALA A 278 37.32 22.29 3.62
N ASP A 279 38.53 22.10 3.11
CA ASP A 279 39.74 22.06 3.92
C ASP A 279 41.00 22.18 3.04
N ILE A 280 42.15 22.29 3.70
CA ILE A 280 43.47 21.96 3.15
C ILE A 280 43.77 20.49 3.47
N TRP A 281 43.24 19.59 2.63
CA TRP A 281 43.34 18.15 2.85
C TRP A 281 44.78 17.66 2.85
N GLY A 282 45.11 16.81 3.83
CA GLY A 282 46.46 16.31 4.02
C GLY A 282 46.98 15.41 2.92
N ALA A 283 48.30 15.15 2.95
CA ALA A 283 48.95 14.16 2.11
C ALA A 283 48.65 12.74 2.61
N ASN A 284 47.39 12.30 2.58
CA ASN A 284 47.03 10.92 2.84
C ASN A 284 47.07 10.08 1.57
N THR A 285 47.28 8.77 1.75
CA THR A 285 47.08 7.75 0.72
C THR A 285 45.59 7.55 0.40
N ASP A 286 44.70 7.88 1.35
CA ASP A 286 43.26 7.66 1.25
C ASP A 286 42.54 8.94 0.81
N ALA A 287 42.36 9.10 -0.50
CA ALA A 287 41.67 10.25 -1.10
C ALA A 287 40.14 10.24 -0.88
N VAL A 288 39.62 9.34 -0.04
CA VAL A 288 38.19 9.11 0.18
C VAL A 288 37.88 9.10 1.67
N ALA A 289 37.13 10.10 2.14
CA ALA A 289 36.55 10.11 3.46
C ALA A 289 35.23 9.32 3.50
N ALA A 290 34.83 8.87 4.68
CA ALA A 290 33.53 8.30 4.94
C ALA A 290 32.70 9.29 5.78
N ILE A 291 31.50 9.61 5.31
CA ILE A 291 30.54 10.46 6.02
C ILE A 291 29.45 9.58 6.63
N THR A 292 29.23 9.73 7.94
CA THR A 292 28.12 9.06 8.63
C THR A 292 27.34 10.08 9.43
N GLY A 293 26.00 10.00 9.41
CA GLY A 293 25.20 10.99 10.11
C GLY A 293 23.74 11.05 9.73
N LEU A 294 23.11 12.14 10.18
CA LEU A 294 21.72 12.47 9.93
C LEU A 294 21.63 13.96 9.57
N LEU A 295 20.97 14.26 8.46
CA LEU A 295 20.51 15.59 8.10
C LEU A 295 18.99 15.65 8.26
N ARG A 296 18.48 16.66 8.96
CA ARG A 296 17.06 16.97 9.04
C ARG A 296 16.80 18.36 8.47
N ILE A 297 15.86 18.43 7.52
CA ILE A 297 15.41 19.68 6.91
C ILE A 297 13.91 19.83 7.17
N ASP A 298 13.53 20.93 7.82
CA ASP A 298 12.13 21.32 7.97
C ASP A 298 11.81 22.38 6.89
N TYR A 299 10.80 22.12 6.08
CA TYR A 299 10.39 23.03 5.00
C TYR A 299 8.87 23.15 4.89
N VAL A 300 8.43 24.25 4.30
CA VAL A 300 7.02 24.59 4.12
C VAL A 300 6.77 24.92 2.66
N PHE A 301 5.71 24.38 2.05
CA PHE A 301 5.22 24.86 0.77
C PHE A 301 4.58 26.23 0.93
N ASN A 302 5.08 27.18 0.15
CA ASN A 302 4.49 28.51 0.07
C ASN A 302 3.23 28.43 -0.79
N GLU A 303 2.14 29.04 -0.32
CA GLU A 303 0.95 29.22 -1.17
C GLU A 303 1.34 30.05 -2.39
N ALA A 304 0.85 29.64 -3.56
CA ALA A 304 1.00 30.38 -4.80
C ALA A 304 0.18 31.67 -4.78
#